data_AF-A0A955YN34-F1
#
_entry.id   AF-A0A955YN34-F1
#
_cell.length_a   1.000
_cell.length_b   1.000
_cell.length_c   1.000
_cell.angle_alpha   90.00
_cell.angle_beta   90.00
_cell.angle_gamma   90.00
#
_symmetry.space_group_name_H-M   'P 1'
#
loop_
_entity.id
_entity.type
_entity.pdbx_description
1 polymer ?
#
loop_
_entity_poly.entity_id
_entity_poly.type
_entity_poly.pdbx_seq_one_letter_code
_entity_poly.pdbx_strand_id
1 'polypeptide(L)'
;ARLMVELGVTDWRVQLTVPLGNAADRADLVLQPIDLLDLFPLLAFLQETLLEPHGVRLRPGNNIGYFGPYEEWVRFRGAEGAHFHGCHAGEYALGIEADGTLKGCPSLPTAAYAGGDLRETPLRELLAREPIRRLADRTVDDLSGFCRDCYYAEVCRGGCSYTAHAWLGKPGDNPLCIHRALAFEAEGKHERLVRVEPAGGRPFDHGRFEIRVEPLPPRDAPSLAGVPLEAALHARAEGGSVHALGPLRRRLRVL
;
A
#
# COMPACT_ATOMS: atom_id res chain seq x y z
N ALA A 1 5.82 1.24 -17.02
CA ALA A 1 6.97 2.12 -17.28
C ALA A 1 7.11 2.49 -18.76
N ARG A 2 7.38 1.57 -19.71
CA ARG A 2 7.55 1.89 -21.15
C ARG A 2 6.41 2.74 -21.74
N LEU A 3 5.17 2.31 -21.52
CA LEU A 3 3.98 3.07 -21.94
C LEU A 3 3.95 4.51 -21.37
N MET A 4 4.46 4.73 -20.16
CA MET A 4 4.51 6.08 -19.56
C MET A 4 5.49 6.98 -20.31
N VAL A 5 6.66 6.43 -20.69
CA VAL A 5 7.65 7.12 -21.53
C VAL A 5 7.07 7.42 -22.91
N GLU A 6 6.43 6.43 -23.55
CA GLU A 6 5.81 6.59 -24.87
C GLU A 6 4.72 7.66 -24.89
N LEU A 7 3.93 7.76 -23.82
CA LEU A 7 2.89 8.78 -23.65
C LEU A 7 3.46 10.16 -23.27
N GLY A 8 4.77 10.28 -23.00
CA GLY A 8 5.40 11.54 -22.63
C GLY A 8 4.94 12.10 -21.28
N VAL A 9 4.54 11.25 -20.32
CA VAL A 9 4.10 11.71 -19.00
C VAL A 9 5.29 12.16 -18.15
N THR A 10 5.08 13.13 -17.26
CA THR A 10 6.15 13.64 -16.37
C THR A 10 6.26 12.88 -15.05
N ASP A 11 5.18 12.22 -14.64
CA ASP A 11 5.05 11.58 -13.34
C ASP A 11 4.27 10.27 -13.48
N TRP A 12 4.84 9.19 -12.94
CA TRP A 12 4.16 7.90 -12.82
C TRP A 12 3.95 7.57 -11.34
N ARG A 13 2.70 7.60 -10.89
CA ARG A 13 2.35 7.30 -9.50
C ARG A 13 2.04 5.81 -9.32
N VAL A 14 2.80 5.16 -8.44
CA VAL A 14 2.62 3.74 -8.11
C VAL A 14 1.96 3.59 -6.73
N GLN A 15 1.04 2.63 -6.61
CA GLN A 15 0.26 2.39 -5.40
C GLN A 15 0.03 0.88 -5.28
N LEU A 16 0.11 0.32 -4.07
CA LEU A 16 -0.26 -1.08 -3.84
C LEU A 16 -1.78 -1.22 -3.74
N THR A 17 -2.36 -2.23 -4.37
CA THR A 17 -3.75 -2.63 -4.10
C THR A 17 -3.83 -3.21 -2.70
N VAL A 18 -4.88 -2.87 -1.96
CA VAL A 18 -5.17 -3.40 -0.61
C VAL A 18 -6.59 -3.99 -0.61
N PRO A 19 -6.93 -4.90 0.33
CA PRO A 19 -8.21 -5.61 0.32
C PRO A 19 -9.37 -4.75 0.85
N LEU A 20 -9.67 -3.63 0.16
CA LEU A 20 -10.81 -2.75 0.39
C LEU A 20 -11.82 -2.89 -0.77
N GLY A 21 -13.11 -2.88 -0.45
CA GLY A 21 -14.20 -3.06 -1.41
C GLY A 21 -14.03 -4.36 -2.19
N ASN A 22 -14.21 -4.33 -3.52
CA ASN A 22 -14.10 -5.52 -4.37
C ASN A 22 -12.73 -6.22 -4.31
N ALA A 23 -11.67 -5.53 -3.90
CA ALA A 23 -10.35 -6.15 -3.75
C ALA A 23 -10.28 -7.08 -2.54
N ALA A 24 -11.16 -6.92 -1.54
CA ALA A 24 -11.23 -7.81 -0.37
C ALA A 24 -11.59 -9.25 -0.73
N ASP A 25 -12.38 -9.42 -1.79
CA ASP A 25 -12.77 -10.73 -2.32
C ASP A 25 -11.78 -11.29 -3.35
N ARG A 26 -10.76 -10.50 -3.69
CA ARG A 26 -9.75 -10.79 -4.72
C ARG A 26 -8.34 -10.79 -4.14
N ALA A 27 -8.16 -11.63 -3.12
CA ALA A 27 -6.87 -11.84 -2.47
C ALA A 27 -5.76 -12.30 -3.44
N ASP A 28 -6.13 -12.85 -4.60
CA ASP A 28 -5.23 -13.23 -5.70
C ASP A 28 -4.63 -12.03 -6.45
N LEU A 29 -5.21 -10.84 -6.33
CA LEU A 29 -4.78 -9.61 -7.03
C LEU A 29 -3.93 -8.68 -6.15
N VAL A 30 -3.76 -9.00 -4.87
CA VAL A 30 -3.02 -8.18 -3.91
C VAL A 30 -1.67 -8.82 -3.61
N LEU A 31 -0.64 -7.96 -3.53
CA LEU A 31 0.71 -8.39 -3.19
C LEU A 31 0.79 -8.81 -1.73
N GLN A 32 1.57 -9.86 -1.48
CA GLN A 32 1.98 -10.33 -0.17
C GLN A 32 3.25 -9.60 0.30
N PRO A 33 3.57 -9.60 1.60
CA PRO A 33 4.80 -8.99 2.11
C PRO A 33 6.07 -9.50 1.41
N ILE A 34 6.12 -10.79 1.07
CA ILE A 34 7.25 -11.40 0.37
C ILE A 34 7.45 -10.82 -1.04
N ASP A 35 6.38 -10.42 -1.75
CA ASP A 35 6.48 -9.84 -3.09
C ASP A 35 7.21 -8.49 -3.09
N LEU A 36 7.28 -7.81 -1.95
CA LEU A 36 7.98 -6.54 -1.83
C LEU A 36 9.49 -6.70 -2.08
N LEU A 37 10.03 -7.87 -1.75
CA LEU A 37 11.44 -8.19 -1.97
C LEU A 37 11.82 -8.21 -3.46
N ASP A 38 10.85 -8.43 -4.36
CA ASP A 38 11.05 -8.34 -5.81
C ASP A 38 10.57 -6.99 -6.38
N LEU A 39 9.49 -6.43 -5.83
CA LEU A 39 8.91 -5.18 -6.31
C LEU A 39 9.86 -4.00 -6.18
N PHE A 40 10.53 -3.86 -5.04
CA PHE A 40 11.36 -2.69 -4.79
C PHE A 40 12.64 -2.64 -5.64
N PRO A 41 13.41 -3.74 -5.78
CA PRO A 41 14.49 -3.80 -6.76
C PRO A 41 14.01 -3.47 -8.17
N LEU A 42 12.84 -3.98 -8.57
CA LEU A 42 12.25 -3.67 -9.87
C LEU A 42 11.95 -2.17 -10.03
N LEU A 43 11.34 -1.54 -9.02
CA LEU A 43 11.02 -0.11 -9.08
C LEU A 43 12.29 0.75 -9.16
N ALA A 44 13.32 0.41 -8.39
CA ALA A 44 14.62 1.08 -8.45
C ALA A 44 15.26 0.92 -9.84
N PHE A 45 15.31 -0.31 -10.36
CA PHE A 45 15.80 -0.61 -11.70
C PHE A 45 15.06 0.17 -12.79
N LEU A 46 13.72 0.20 -12.74
CA LEU A 46 12.91 0.94 -13.72
C LEU A 46 13.13 2.45 -13.61
N GLN A 47 13.26 2.98 -12.39
CA GLN A 47 13.55 4.39 -12.17
C GLN A 47 14.87 4.79 -12.83
N GLU A 48 15.94 4.06 -12.53
CA GLU A 48 17.30 4.34 -13.00
C GLU A 48 17.47 4.10 -14.50
N THR A 49 16.98 2.97 -15.02
CA THR A 49 17.30 2.54 -16.39
C THR A 49 16.33 3.02 -17.45
N LEU A 50 15.12 3.42 -17.07
CA LEU A 50 14.06 3.75 -18.02
C LEU A 50 13.39 5.09 -17.74
N LEU A 51 12.96 5.36 -16.51
CA LEU A 51 12.17 6.56 -16.22
C LEU A 51 13.02 7.83 -16.20
N GLU A 52 14.09 7.84 -15.41
CA GLU A 52 14.99 9.00 -15.26
C GLU A 52 15.65 9.44 -16.57
N PRO A 53 16.22 8.54 -17.41
CA PRO A 53 16.80 8.93 -18.70
C PRO A 53 15.80 9.61 -19.66
N HIS A 54 14.49 9.36 -19.45
CA HIS A 54 13.41 9.94 -20.26
C HIS A 54 12.65 11.05 -19.54
N GLY A 55 13.17 11.55 -18.41
CA GLY A 55 12.56 12.65 -17.65
C GLY A 55 11.23 12.30 -16.96
N VAL A 56 10.94 11.02 -16.77
CA VAL A 56 9.75 10.54 -16.05
C VAL A 56 10.10 10.33 -14.57
N ARG A 57 9.27 10.85 -13.66
CA ARG A 57 9.48 10.69 -12.22
C ARG A 57 8.60 9.58 -11.66
N LEU A 58 9.20 8.57 -11.03
CA LEU A 58 8.46 7.66 -10.16
C LEU A 58 7.96 8.41 -8.92
N ARG A 59 6.65 8.33 -8.64
CA ARG A 59 6.02 8.93 -7.47
C ARG A 59 5.40 7.83 -6.61
N PRO A 60 5.96 7.52 -5.43
CA PRO A 60 5.38 6.51 -4.57
C PRO A 60 4.09 7.06 -3.94
N GLY A 61 3.04 6.25 -3.96
CA GLY A 61 1.88 6.48 -3.12
C GLY A 61 2.25 6.32 -1.64
N ASN A 62 1.35 6.74 -0.75
CA ASN A 62 1.58 6.66 0.69
C ASN A 62 1.80 5.21 1.19
N ASN A 63 1.39 4.22 0.39
CA ASN A 63 1.53 2.79 0.67
C ASN A 63 2.66 2.10 -0.11
N ILE A 64 3.62 2.86 -0.63
CA ILE A 64 4.87 2.35 -1.20
C ILE A 64 6.02 2.94 -0.37
N GLY A 65 6.84 2.07 0.22
CA GLY A 65 8.13 2.44 0.80
C GLY A 65 8.35 1.91 2.21
N TYR A 66 9.04 2.74 2.99
CA TYR A 66 9.42 2.64 4.40
C TYR A 66 10.82 2.08 4.62
N PHE A 67 11.78 3.02 4.75
CA PHE A 67 13.07 2.84 5.41
C PHE A 67 13.89 1.63 4.92
N GLY A 68 13.78 1.34 3.63
CA GLY A 68 14.59 0.33 2.95
C GLY A 68 15.74 0.96 2.14
N PRO A 69 16.66 0.14 1.62
CA PRO A 69 17.80 0.62 0.83
C PRO A 69 17.36 1.31 -0.47
N TYR A 70 16.12 1.12 -0.90
CA TYR A 70 15.60 1.64 -2.16
C TYR A 70 15.06 3.08 -2.07
N GLU A 71 15.02 3.69 -0.87
CA GLU A 71 14.47 5.05 -0.65
C GLU A 71 15.09 6.08 -1.60
N GLU A 72 16.38 5.94 -1.90
CA GLU A 72 17.13 6.77 -2.85
C GLU A 72 16.42 6.91 -4.21
N TRP A 73 16.01 5.79 -4.80
CA TRP A 73 15.37 5.75 -6.13
C TRP A 73 13.88 5.97 -6.07
N VAL A 74 13.20 5.40 -5.06
CA VAL A 74 11.73 5.40 -5.07
C VAL A 74 11.14 6.67 -4.47
N ARG A 75 11.86 7.42 -3.63
CA ARG A 75 11.32 8.62 -2.97
C ARG A 75 11.83 9.90 -3.64
N PHE A 76 10.93 10.87 -3.73
CA PHE A 76 11.31 12.23 -4.10
C PHE A 76 12.38 12.77 -3.14
N ARG A 77 13.54 13.19 -3.68
CA ARG A 77 14.73 13.61 -2.93
C ARG A 77 15.32 12.50 -2.04
N GLY A 78 15.08 11.23 -2.37
CA GLY A 78 15.62 10.08 -1.64
C GLY A 78 17.15 10.09 -1.61
N ALA A 79 17.81 10.39 -2.74
CA ALA A 79 19.26 10.55 -2.83
C ALA A 79 19.83 11.66 -1.91
N GLU A 80 18.99 12.61 -1.48
CA GLU A 80 19.35 13.66 -0.52
C GLU A 80 19.02 13.27 0.93
N GLY A 81 18.64 12.00 1.17
CA GLY A 81 18.29 11.48 2.50
C GLY A 81 16.82 11.62 2.89
N ALA A 82 15.94 12.05 1.97
CA ALA A 82 14.51 12.10 2.25
C ALA A 82 13.97 10.68 2.52
N HIS A 83 13.11 10.56 3.53
CA HIS A 83 12.49 9.31 3.92
C HIS A 83 11.02 9.52 4.33
N PHE A 84 10.34 8.44 4.71
CA PHE A 84 8.96 8.54 5.18
C PHE A 84 8.90 9.15 6.59
N HIS A 85 8.06 10.16 6.80
CA HIS A 85 7.94 10.86 8.10
C HIS A 85 6.58 10.64 8.79
N GLY A 86 5.92 9.52 8.50
CA GLY A 86 4.61 9.20 9.06
C GLY A 86 3.45 9.52 8.12
N CYS A 87 2.27 8.99 8.46
CA CYS A 87 1.05 9.21 7.70
C CYS A 87 0.47 10.59 8.04
N HIS A 88 0.29 11.46 7.04
CA HIS A 88 -0.27 12.80 7.24
C HIS A 88 -1.79 12.87 7.49
N ALA A 89 -2.45 11.73 7.71
CA ALA A 89 -3.89 11.65 7.86
C ALA A 89 -4.36 12.39 9.11
N GLY A 90 -5.25 13.37 8.95
CA GLY A 90 -5.76 14.20 10.04
C GLY A 90 -4.83 15.36 10.43
N GLU A 91 -3.60 15.41 9.90
CA GLU A 91 -2.62 16.46 10.20
C GLU A 91 -2.49 17.45 9.03
N TYR A 92 -1.99 16.98 7.87
CA TYR A 92 -1.85 17.79 6.65
C TYR A 92 -2.78 17.33 5.51
N ALA A 93 -3.52 16.26 5.73
CA ALA A 93 -4.46 15.71 4.77
C ALA A 93 -5.82 15.46 5.43
N LEU A 94 -6.88 15.82 4.71
CA LEU A 94 -8.27 15.54 5.05
C LEU A 94 -8.97 15.00 3.80
N GLY A 95 -10.00 14.19 4.01
CA GLY A 95 -10.90 13.73 2.97
C GLY A 95 -12.31 14.25 3.26
N ILE A 96 -12.98 14.75 2.23
CA ILE A 96 -14.39 15.14 2.28
C ILE A 96 -15.13 14.22 1.32
N GLU A 97 -16.08 13.44 1.81
CA GLU A 97 -16.94 12.63 0.97
C GLU A 97 -17.99 13.51 0.26
N ALA A 98 -18.60 12.97 -0.79
CA ALA A 98 -19.55 13.73 -1.62
C ALA A 98 -20.77 14.25 -0.83
N ASP A 99 -21.09 13.62 0.31
CA ASP A 99 -22.16 14.03 1.21
C ASP A 99 -21.73 15.03 2.28
N GLY A 100 -20.46 15.48 2.30
CA GLY A 100 -19.95 16.41 3.31
C GLY A 100 -19.31 15.75 4.53
N THR A 101 -19.32 14.42 4.63
CA THR A 101 -18.64 13.69 5.70
C THR A 101 -17.13 13.93 5.66
N LEU A 102 -16.55 14.39 6.77
CA LEU A 102 -15.13 14.62 6.94
C LEU A 102 -14.43 13.38 7.50
N LYS A 103 -13.26 13.05 6.93
CA LYS A 103 -12.35 12.01 7.41
C LYS A 103 -10.92 12.53 7.48
N GLY A 104 -10.11 11.98 8.39
CA GLY A 104 -8.67 12.27 8.43
C GLY A 104 -7.90 11.73 7.21
N CYS A 105 -8.46 10.76 6.49
CA CYS A 105 -7.90 10.27 5.23
C CYS A 105 -9.05 9.94 4.27
N PRO A 106 -9.01 10.38 2.99
CA PRO A 106 -10.06 10.05 2.04
C PRO A 106 -10.22 8.55 1.80
N SER A 107 -9.12 7.77 1.92
CA SER A 107 -9.10 6.33 1.65
C SER A 107 -9.57 5.45 2.82
N LEU A 108 -9.65 5.99 4.04
CA LEU A 108 -10.05 5.20 5.20
C LEU A 108 -11.57 4.90 5.21
N PRO A 109 -12.02 3.74 5.72
CA PRO A 109 -13.44 3.38 5.76
C PRO A 109 -14.32 4.38 6.53
N THR A 110 -15.42 4.82 5.94
CA THR A 110 -16.33 5.80 6.55
C THR A 110 -16.87 5.32 7.90
N ALA A 111 -17.26 4.05 8.00
CA ALA A 111 -17.85 3.48 9.21
C ALA A 111 -16.96 3.59 10.46
N ALA A 112 -15.64 3.58 10.29
CA ALA A 112 -14.68 3.67 11.38
C ALA A 112 -14.02 5.06 11.50
N TYR A 113 -14.09 5.89 10.44
CA TYR A 113 -13.27 7.11 10.34
C TYR A 113 -14.02 8.40 10.03
N ALA A 114 -15.35 8.39 10.00
CA ALA A 114 -16.16 9.61 9.91
C ALA A 114 -15.97 10.46 11.18
N GLY A 115 -15.51 11.71 11.02
CA GLY A 115 -15.36 12.67 12.11
C GLY A 115 -16.52 13.66 12.26
N GLY A 116 -17.48 13.63 11.32
CA GLY A 116 -18.68 14.49 11.31
C GLY A 116 -18.93 15.12 9.94
N ASP A 117 -19.94 15.99 9.84
CA ASP A 117 -20.37 16.64 8.60
C ASP A 117 -20.02 18.14 8.60
N LEU A 118 -19.32 18.58 7.55
CA LEU A 118 -18.92 19.98 7.37
C LEU A 118 -20.08 20.94 7.08
N ARG A 119 -21.24 20.43 6.67
CA ARG A 119 -22.45 21.23 6.43
C ARG A 119 -23.10 21.67 7.74
N GLU A 120 -22.84 20.94 8.82
CA GLU A 120 -23.44 21.15 10.14
C GLU A 120 -22.45 21.71 11.15
N THR A 121 -21.20 21.25 11.10
CA THR A 121 -20.17 21.60 12.10
C THR A 121 -18.99 22.33 11.45
N PRO A 122 -18.49 23.44 12.03
CA PRO A 122 -17.29 24.11 11.56
C PRO A 122 -16.05 23.19 11.56
N LEU A 123 -15.24 23.26 10.51
CA LEU A 123 -14.02 22.44 10.35
C LEU A 123 -13.12 22.44 11.60
N ARG A 124 -12.90 23.60 12.21
CA ARG A 124 -12.05 23.73 13.41
C ARG A 124 -12.49 22.81 14.55
N GLU A 125 -13.79 22.54 14.68
CA GLU A 125 -14.33 21.69 15.73
C GLU A 125 -14.19 20.23 15.34
N LEU A 126 -14.46 19.89 14.08
CA LEU A 126 -14.29 18.52 13.57
C LEU A 126 -12.82 18.05 13.66
N LEU A 127 -11.87 18.94 13.45
CA LEU A 127 -10.43 18.64 13.57
C LEU A 127 -10.01 18.18 14.97
N ALA A 128 -10.74 18.58 16.01
CA ALA A 128 -10.48 18.17 17.40
C ALA A 128 -11.23 16.90 17.81
N ARG A 129 -12.11 16.37 16.94
CA ARG A 129 -12.94 15.19 17.25
C ARG A 129 -12.24 13.89 16.90
N GLU A 130 -12.61 12.85 17.64
CA GLU A 130 -12.36 11.49 17.21
C GLU A 130 -13.16 11.17 15.94
N PRO A 131 -12.62 10.36 15.02
CA PRO A 131 -11.28 9.75 15.05
C PRO A 131 -10.20 10.58 14.35
N ILE A 132 -10.51 11.80 13.88
CA ILE A 132 -9.59 12.66 13.11
C ILE A 132 -8.38 13.02 13.97
N ARG A 133 -8.62 13.48 15.21
CA ARG A 133 -7.55 13.91 16.10
C ARG A 133 -6.59 12.77 16.46
N ARG A 134 -7.11 11.60 16.85
CA ARG A 134 -6.28 10.43 17.13
C ARG A 134 -5.42 9.96 15.95
N LEU A 135 -5.92 10.05 14.71
CA LEU A 135 -5.10 9.72 13.54
C LEU A 135 -3.89 10.64 13.41
N ALA A 136 -4.08 11.94 13.65
CA ALA A 136 -3.02 12.95 13.60
C ALA A 136 -2.02 12.79 14.76
N ASP A 137 -2.54 12.54 15.96
CA ASP A 137 -1.76 12.50 17.20
C ASP A 137 -1.12 11.15 17.50
N ARG A 138 -1.30 10.15 16.62
CA ARG A 138 -0.83 8.78 16.82
C ARG A 138 0.65 8.74 17.24
N THR A 139 0.94 7.98 18.29
CA THR A 139 2.29 7.80 18.83
C THR A 139 2.74 6.35 18.75
N VAL A 140 3.94 6.05 19.28
CA VAL A 140 4.43 4.67 19.46
C VAL A 140 3.48 3.84 20.33
N ASP A 141 2.77 4.47 21.27
CA ASP A 141 1.85 3.76 22.16
C ASP A 141 0.61 3.19 21.47
N ASP A 142 0.25 3.76 20.32
CA ASP A 142 -0.84 3.27 19.46
C ASP A 142 -0.41 2.14 18.51
N LEU A 143 0.90 1.84 18.44
CA LEU A 143 1.42 0.80 17.55
C LEU A 143 1.31 -0.59 18.16
N SER A 144 1.29 -1.60 17.29
CA SER A 144 1.26 -3.00 17.68
C SER A 144 2.13 -3.84 16.73
N GLY A 145 2.35 -5.11 17.08
CA GLY A 145 3.09 -6.05 16.23
C GLY A 145 4.52 -5.57 15.96
N PHE A 146 5.02 -5.85 14.75
CA PHE A 146 6.37 -5.47 14.33
C PHE A 146 6.62 -3.96 14.47
N CYS A 147 5.62 -3.14 14.14
CA CYS A 147 5.78 -1.69 14.15
C CYS A 147 5.97 -1.09 15.55
N ARG A 148 5.55 -1.77 16.62
CA ARG A 148 5.71 -1.27 18.00
C ARG A 148 7.18 -1.25 18.42
N ASP A 149 7.92 -2.30 18.08
CA ASP A 149 9.31 -2.48 18.51
C ASP A 149 10.32 -2.12 17.41
N CYS A 150 9.82 -1.64 16.26
CA CYS A 150 10.65 -1.24 15.13
C CYS A 150 11.54 -0.04 15.47
N TYR A 151 12.79 -0.08 15.02
CA TYR A 151 13.75 1.03 15.17
C TYR A 151 13.18 2.39 14.69
N TYR A 152 12.33 2.39 13.66
CA TYR A 152 11.72 3.59 13.10
C TYR A 152 10.35 3.97 13.69
N ALA A 153 9.91 3.32 14.78
CA ALA A 153 8.54 3.46 15.32
C ALA A 153 8.12 4.92 15.57
N GLU A 154 9.00 5.73 16.16
CA GLU A 154 8.72 7.12 16.53
C GLU A 154 8.49 8.03 15.31
N VAL A 155 9.32 7.88 14.27
CA VAL A 155 9.23 8.69 13.04
C VAL A 155 8.15 8.15 12.10
N CYS A 156 8.06 6.83 11.93
CA CYS A 156 7.18 6.18 10.97
C CYS A 156 5.73 6.09 11.44
N ARG A 157 5.51 5.90 12.76
CA ARG A 157 4.19 5.72 13.39
C ARG A 157 3.34 4.63 12.71
N GLY A 158 3.97 3.53 12.32
CA GLY A 158 3.30 2.36 11.73
C GLY A 158 2.86 2.52 10.27
N GLY A 159 3.45 3.44 9.51
CA GLY A 159 3.21 3.57 8.07
C GLY A 159 1.83 4.12 7.71
N CYS A 160 1.39 3.83 6.49
CA CYS A 160 0.08 4.24 5.98
C CYS A 160 -1.07 3.60 6.79
N SER A 161 -1.85 4.43 7.49
CA SER A 161 -3.02 3.98 8.26
C SER A 161 -4.05 3.25 7.39
N TYR A 162 -4.23 3.71 6.15
CA TYR A 162 -5.14 3.08 5.20
C TYR A 162 -4.73 1.64 4.87
N THR A 163 -3.45 1.41 4.59
CA THR A 163 -2.95 0.07 4.27
C THR A 163 -3.07 -0.87 5.45
N ALA A 164 -2.61 -0.45 6.63
CA ALA A 164 -2.72 -1.25 7.84
C ALA A 164 -4.18 -1.59 8.16
N HIS A 165 -5.09 -0.59 8.10
CA HIS A 165 -6.51 -0.83 8.36
C HIS A 165 -7.15 -1.76 7.34
N ALA A 166 -6.89 -1.58 6.04
CA ALA A 166 -7.46 -2.43 5.01
C ALA A 166 -7.11 -3.91 5.21
N TRP A 167 -5.90 -4.20 5.70
CA TRP A 167 -5.48 -5.58 5.98
C TRP A 167 -5.92 -6.09 7.35
N LEU A 168 -5.71 -5.30 8.41
CA LEU A 168 -5.78 -5.77 9.80
C LEU A 168 -6.99 -5.24 10.58
N GLY A 169 -7.81 -4.39 9.96
CA GLY A 169 -8.96 -3.73 10.58
C GLY A 169 -8.59 -2.61 11.57
N LYS A 170 -7.30 -2.29 11.72
CA LYS A 170 -6.81 -1.18 12.53
C LYS A 170 -5.50 -0.63 11.98
N PRO A 171 -5.17 0.65 12.23
CA PRO A 171 -3.89 1.22 11.86
C PRO A 171 -2.80 0.80 12.86
N GLY A 172 -1.54 1.14 12.57
CA GLY A 172 -0.45 1.03 13.55
C GLY A 172 0.41 -0.25 13.46
N ASP A 173 0.12 -1.14 12.51
CA ASP A 173 1.00 -2.25 12.15
C ASP A 173 0.87 -2.53 10.63
N ASN A 174 1.70 -1.89 9.81
CA ASN A 174 1.59 -2.04 8.34
C ASN A 174 2.35 -3.29 7.86
N PRO A 175 1.68 -4.32 7.33
CA PRO A 175 2.36 -5.52 6.85
C PRO A 175 3.04 -5.34 5.50
N LEU A 176 2.65 -4.31 4.72
CA LEU A 176 3.28 -4.04 3.42
C LEU A 176 4.37 -2.98 3.56
N CYS A 177 5.45 -3.38 4.22
CA CYS A 177 6.63 -2.55 4.50
C CYS A 177 7.91 -3.26 4.04
N ILE A 178 8.69 -2.61 3.17
CA ILE A 178 9.92 -3.23 2.64
C ILE A 178 10.96 -3.46 3.72
N HIS A 179 11.14 -2.53 4.66
CA HIS A 179 12.04 -2.71 5.79
C HIS A 179 11.66 -3.95 6.63
N ARG A 180 10.37 -4.14 6.90
CA ARG A 180 9.84 -5.31 7.61
C ARG A 180 10.10 -6.61 6.84
N ALA A 181 9.85 -6.62 5.53
CA ALA A 181 10.09 -7.78 4.68
C ALA A 181 11.58 -8.18 4.68
N LEU A 182 12.48 -7.20 4.53
CA LEU A 182 13.93 -7.42 4.58
C LEU A 182 14.41 -7.93 5.95
N ALA A 183 13.83 -7.43 7.04
CA ALA A 183 14.15 -7.91 8.39
C ALA A 183 13.79 -9.39 8.56
N PHE A 184 12.61 -9.82 8.10
CA PHE A 184 12.24 -11.24 8.13
C PHE A 184 13.08 -12.08 7.17
N GLU A 185 13.41 -11.58 5.98
CA GLU A 185 14.29 -12.28 5.04
C GLU A 185 15.67 -12.58 5.65
N ALA A 186 16.24 -11.62 6.39
CA ALA A 186 17.51 -11.81 7.10
C ALA A 186 17.45 -12.90 8.18
N GLU A 187 16.26 -13.22 8.69
CA GLU A 187 16.01 -14.33 9.62
C GLU A 187 15.64 -15.65 8.92
N GLY A 188 15.63 -15.69 7.59
CA GLY A 188 15.15 -16.85 6.82
C GLY A 188 13.65 -17.08 6.97
N LYS A 189 12.87 -16.01 7.17
CA LYS A 189 11.41 -16.04 7.34
C LYS A 189 10.72 -15.09 6.34
N HIS A 190 9.42 -15.23 6.20
CA HIS A 190 8.57 -14.21 5.60
C HIS A 190 7.21 -14.16 6.25
N GLU A 191 6.47 -13.10 5.95
CA GLU A 191 5.08 -12.97 6.35
C GLU A 191 4.14 -13.34 5.20
N ARG A 192 3.02 -13.93 5.58
CA ARG A 192 1.88 -14.22 4.72
C ARG A 192 0.60 -13.67 5.36
N LEU A 193 -0.17 -12.96 4.56
CA LEU A 193 -1.45 -12.38 4.97
C LEU A 193 -2.57 -13.35 4.63
N VAL A 194 -3.18 -13.92 5.66
CA VAL A 194 -4.21 -14.95 5.53
C VAL A 194 -5.57 -14.35 5.82
N ARG A 195 -6.48 -14.43 4.83
CA ARG A 195 -7.87 -13.98 5.03
C ARG A 195 -8.54 -14.86 6.06
N VAL A 196 -9.10 -14.23 7.09
CA VAL A 196 -9.84 -14.90 8.16
C VAL A 196 -11.31 -14.50 8.18
N GLU A 197 -11.65 -13.32 7.66
CA GLU A 197 -13.03 -12.88 7.47
C GLU A 197 -13.20 -12.21 6.09
N PRO A 198 -14.28 -12.51 5.35
CA PRO A 198 -14.60 -11.80 4.11
C PRO A 198 -15.08 -10.37 4.39
N ALA A 199 -15.13 -9.54 3.35
CA ALA A 199 -15.80 -8.24 3.43
C ALA A 199 -17.33 -8.41 3.60
N GLY A 200 -17.98 -7.40 4.16
CA GLY A 200 -19.42 -7.39 4.41
C GLY A 200 -20.29 -7.01 3.21
N GLY A 201 -19.68 -6.62 2.08
CA GLY A 201 -20.36 -6.16 0.86
C GLY A 201 -20.86 -4.71 0.89
N ARG A 202 -20.37 -3.87 1.81
CA ARG A 202 -20.74 -2.44 1.91
C ARG A 202 -19.67 -1.54 1.25
N PRO A 203 -20.04 -0.37 0.70
CA PRO A 203 -19.04 0.58 0.19
C PRO A 203 -17.96 0.89 1.24
N PHE A 204 -16.69 0.88 0.81
CA PHE A 204 -15.51 1.10 1.65
C PHE A 204 -15.31 0.12 2.81
N ASP A 205 -15.92 -1.06 2.76
CA ASP A 205 -15.59 -2.12 3.71
C ASP A 205 -14.32 -2.90 3.32
N HIS A 206 -13.88 -3.78 4.19
CA HIS A 206 -12.72 -4.63 4.00
C HIS A 206 -12.97 -6.00 4.65
N GLY A 207 -12.20 -7.01 4.23
CA GLY A 207 -12.08 -8.26 4.98
C GLY A 207 -11.10 -8.11 6.15
N ARG A 208 -10.98 -9.15 6.97
CA ARG A 208 -9.93 -9.22 8.00
C ARG A 208 -8.88 -10.25 7.60
N PHE A 209 -7.63 -9.88 7.77
CA PHE A 209 -6.49 -10.75 7.55
C PHE A 209 -5.65 -10.86 8.82
N GLU A 210 -5.00 -12.00 8.97
CA GLU A 210 -4.01 -12.26 10.00
C GLU A 210 -2.63 -12.45 9.39
N ILE A 211 -1.62 -11.99 10.10
CA ILE A 211 -0.22 -12.18 9.73
C ILE A 211 0.22 -13.56 10.22
N ARG A 212 0.76 -14.37 9.33
CA ARG A 212 1.44 -15.63 9.65
C ARG A 212 2.91 -15.49 9.27
N VAL A 213 3.80 -15.76 10.21
CA VAL A 213 5.24 -15.83 9.96
C VAL A 213 5.62 -17.27 9.65
N GLU A 214 6.26 -17.48 8.51
CA GLU A 214 6.58 -18.80 7.96
C GLU A 214 8.07 -18.83 7.54
N PRO A 215 8.70 -20.01 7.46
CA PRO A 215 10.04 -20.12 6.87
C PRO A 215 10.04 -19.59 5.44
N LEU A 216 11.09 -18.85 5.06
CA LEU A 216 11.25 -18.33 3.71
C LEU A 216 11.30 -19.50 2.71
N PRO A 217 10.39 -19.58 1.72
CA PRO A 217 10.47 -20.60 0.70
C PRO A 217 11.67 -20.36 -0.22
N PRO A 218 12.14 -21.37 -0.97
CA PRO A 218 13.11 -21.16 -2.03
C PRO A 218 12.65 -20.07 -3.00
N ARG A 219 13.58 -19.17 -3.35
CA ARG A 219 13.33 -18.04 -4.25
C ARG A 219 14.14 -18.23 -5.53
N ASP A 220 13.76 -19.25 -6.30
CA ASP A 220 14.50 -19.67 -7.49
C ASP A 220 14.47 -18.61 -8.61
N ALA A 221 13.40 -17.82 -8.67
CA ALA A 221 13.24 -16.72 -9.61
C ALA A 221 12.37 -15.59 -9.01
N PRO A 222 12.62 -14.32 -9.38
CA PRO A 222 11.81 -13.20 -8.93
C PRO A 222 10.39 -13.26 -9.51
N SER A 223 9.40 -12.95 -8.69
CA SER A 223 7.99 -12.95 -9.11
C SER A 223 7.18 -11.89 -8.35
N LEU A 224 6.04 -11.50 -8.91
CA LEU A 224 5.09 -10.61 -8.25
C LEU A 224 3.71 -11.24 -8.28
N ALA A 225 3.13 -11.52 -7.11
CA ALA A 225 1.85 -12.22 -6.98
C ALA A 225 1.84 -13.55 -7.76
N GLY A 226 2.96 -14.28 -7.75
CA GLY A 226 3.13 -15.54 -8.48
C GLY A 226 3.31 -15.41 -10.00
N VAL A 227 3.40 -14.19 -10.54
CA VAL A 227 3.75 -13.94 -11.95
C VAL A 227 5.25 -13.77 -12.07
N PRO A 228 5.98 -14.59 -12.87
CA PRO A 228 7.41 -14.40 -13.10
C PRO A 228 7.72 -13.00 -13.59
N LEU A 229 8.78 -12.39 -13.05
CA LEU A 229 9.10 -11.00 -13.36
C LEU A 229 9.40 -10.79 -14.85
N GLU A 230 10.05 -11.77 -15.50
CA GLU A 230 10.28 -11.76 -16.96
C GLU A 230 8.97 -11.61 -17.73
N ALA A 231 7.94 -12.39 -17.38
CA ALA A 231 6.62 -12.29 -18.02
C ALA A 231 5.99 -10.90 -17.81
N ALA A 232 6.12 -10.33 -16.61
CA ALA A 232 5.63 -8.98 -16.31
C ALA A 232 6.37 -7.87 -17.09
N LEU A 233 7.69 -8.01 -17.28
CA LEU A 233 8.53 -7.06 -18.02
C LEU A 233 8.29 -7.06 -19.53
N HIS A 234 7.87 -8.20 -20.08
CA HIS A 234 7.53 -8.36 -21.50
C HIS A 234 6.05 -8.14 -21.81
N ALA A 235 5.20 -7.98 -20.80
CA ALA A 235 3.78 -7.71 -20.96
C ALA A 235 3.54 -6.41 -21.75
N ARG A 236 2.59 -6.46 -22.68
CA ARG A 236 2.13 -5.31 -23.48
C ARG A 236 0.62 -5.15 -23.33
N ALA A 237 0.12 -3.93 -23.54
CA ALA A 237 -1.30 -3.63 -23.39
C ALA A 237 -2.19 -4.50 -24.32
N GLU A 238 -1.71 -4.81 -25.53
CA GLU A 238 -2.40 -5.63 -26.52
C GLU A 238 -2.45 -7.11 -26.11
N GLY A 239 -1.55 -7.56 -25.23
CA GLY A 239 -1.48 -8.95 -24.75
C GLY A 239 -2.54 -9.29 -23.69
N GLY A 240 -3.31 -8.32 -23.21
CA GLY A 240 -4.30 -8.52 -22.17
C GLY A 240 -3.69 -8.75 -20.78
N SER A 241 -4.42 -9.43 -19.89
CA SER A 241 -3.99 -9.65 -18.51
C SER A 241 -2.88 -10.71 -18.42
N VAL A 242 -1.84 -10.42 -17.62
CA VAL A 242 -0.79 -11.40 -17.27
C VAL A 242 -1.26 -12.47 -16.30
N HIS A 243 -2.34 -12.20 -15.56
CA HIS A 243 -2.98 -13.24 -14.76
C HIS A 243 -3.79 -14.13 -15.70
N ALA A 244 -3.73 -15.44 -15.46
CA ALA A 244 -4.59 -16.38 -16.15
C ALA A 244 -6.04 -15.90 -15.99
N LEU A 245 -6.69 -15.54 -17.10
CA LEU A 245 -8.12 -15.29 -17.12
C LEU A 245 -8.78 -16.57 -16.60
N GLY A 246 -9.31 -16.50 -15.39
CA GLY A 246 -9.78 -17.69 -14.67
C GLY A 246 -10.78 -18.52 -15.48
N PRO A 247 -11.07 -19.76 -15.06
CA PRO A 247 -11.99 -20.67 -15.75
C PRO A 247 -13.37 -20.05 -16.10
N LEU A 248 -13.79 -19.02 -15.36
CA LEU A 248 -15.07 -18.32 -15.55
C LEU A 248 -15.17 -17.50 -16.85
N ARG A 249 -14.11 -16.84 -17.34
CA ARG A 249 -14.20 -16.10 -18.63
C ARG A 249 -14.40 -17.06 -19.81
N ARG A 250 -13.84 -18.28 -19.73
CA ARG A 250 -14.10 -19.40 -20.66
C ARG A 250 -15.55 -19.91 -20.62
N ARG A 251 -16.20 -19.83 -19.45
CA ARG A 251 -17.59 -20.27 -19.27
C ARG A 251 -18.62 -19.23 -19.75
N LEU A 252 -18.28 -17.94 -19.71
CA LEU A 252 -19.24 -16.84 -19.95
C LEU A 252 -19.16 -16.20 -21.34
N ARG A 253 -18.13 -16.48 -22.17
CA ARG A 253 -17.95 -15.93 -23.52
C ARG A 253 -18.11 -14.39 -23.62
N VAL A 254 -17.57 -13.65 -22.66
CA VAL A 254 -17.59 -12.18 -22.70
C VAL A 254 -16.14 -11.70 -22.88
N LEU A 255 -15.88 -11.10 -24.05
CA LEU A 255 -14.72 -10.23 -24.30
C LEU A 255 -15.01 -8.85 -23.69
#